data_AF-A0A8J7KHG6-F1
#
_entry.id   AF-A0A8J7KHG6-F1
#
_cell.length_a   1.000
_cell.length_b   1.000
_cell.length_c   1.000
_cell.angle_alpha   90.00
_cell.angle_beta   90.00
_cell.angle_gamma   90.00
#
_symmetry.space_group_name_H-M   'P 1'
#
loop_
_entity.id
_entity.type
_entity.pdbx_description
1 polymer ?
#
loop_
_entity_poly.entity_id
_entity_poly.type
_entity_poly.pdbx_seq_one_letter_code
_entity_poly.pdbx_strand_id
1 'polypeptide(L)'
;MLLFSEYFGINKDQNDLNFVNINLESDNKLFVDPRLIDINPLFKNYSNSISLFWCSLLETRKSKSFKKSEYLLKGLKEPKETMLGYGNGRNGKSIAEILRNKLIYSINSNENFINGLTKSLSDLEFFIKDISSDRLSDMTTKIVYEDLILFTQEQCVRYNITMFYSLQEYFDFNNFKWINKRVLLPHYQGKPIVLIPKQIVNSESKSNRNLSIFYRYAIKMFVLFDEDINKEIEGTGKDGKILAKDIKERFPLTKDLIMKWNIKYPTLLIDFQSNYFSSYINCLSDSEIVEIVCRKKHDAA
;
A
#
# COMPACT_ATOMS: atom_id res chain seq x y z
N MET A 1 -15.07 -0.68 23.50
CA MET A 1 -13.75 -0.73 22.82
C MET A 1 -12.95 -1.73 23.60
N LEU A 2 -12.50 -2.78 22.94
CA LEU A 2 -11.71 -3.84 23.54
C LEU A 2 -10.45 -4.01 22.69
N LEU A 3 -9.29 -3.75 23.26
CA LEU A 3 -8.01 -3.86 22.57
C LEU A 3 -7.50 -5.30 22.60
N PHE A 4 -6.68 -5.68 21.61
CA PHE A 4 -6.06 -7.01 21.55
C PHE A 4 -5.30 -7.35 22.84
N SER A 5 -4.46 -6.43 23.32
CA SER A 5 -3.67 -6.63 24.54
C SER A 5 -4.52 -6.81 25.80
N GLU A 6 -5.67 -6.15 25.89
CA GLU A 6 -6.61 -6.29 27.01
C GLU A 6 -7.30 -7.65 26.95
N TYR A 7 -7.83 -8.03 25.79
CA TYR A 7 -8.55 -9.29 25.60
C TYR A 7 -7.67 -10.52 25.89
N PHE A 8 -6.42 -10.50 25.45
CA PHE A 8 -5.48 -11.61 25.65
C PHE A 8 -4.65 -11.50 26.95
N GLY A 9 -4.95 -10.53 27.82
CA GLY A 9 -4.30 -10.40 29.13
C GLY A 9 -2.82 -9.95 29.09
N ILE A 10 -2.37 -9.40 27.96
CA ILE A 10 -1.02 -8.83 27.83
C ILE A 10 -0.89 -7.55 28.67
N ASN A 11 -1.96 -6.73 28.70
CA ASN A 11 -2.07 -5.49 29.48
C ASN A 11 -0.86 -4.54 29.32
N LYS A 12 -0.41 -4.36 28.08
CA LYS A 12 0.67 -3.44 27.71
C LYS A 12 0.17 -2.33 26.80
N ASP A 13 0.78 -1.17 26.93
CA ASP A 13 0.53 -0.04 26.03
C ASP A 13 1.21 -0.23 24.67
N GLN A 14 0.77 0.56 23.68
CA GLN A 14 1.27 0.51 22.30
C GLN A 14 2.80 0.67 22.19
N ASN A 15 3.42 1.43 23.10
CA ASN A 15 4.87 1.63 23.16
C ASN A 15 5.64 0.31 23.36
N ASP A 16 5.10 -0.60 24.18
CA ASP A 16 5.75 -1.85 24.56
C ASP A 16 5.42 -3.03 23.63
N LEU A 17 4.61 -2.78 22.59
CA LEU A 17 4.18 -3.77 21.61
C LEU A 17 4.90 -3.56 20.28
N ASN A 18 5.32 -4.67 19.66
CA ASN A 18 5.93 -4.65 18.32
C ASN A 18 4.88 -4.67 17.19
N PHE A 19 3.61 -4.73 17.55
CA PHE A 19 2.48 -4.80 16.64
C PHE A 19 1.45 -3.72 16.99
N VAL A 20 0.55 -3.42 16.06
CA VAL A 20 -0.58 -2.53 16.30
C VAL A 20 -1.54 -3.18 17.30
N ASN A 21 -1.78 -2.52 18.43
CA ASN A 21 -2.73 -2.96 19.45
C ASN A 21 -4.17 -2.71 19.00
N ILE A 22 -4.60 -3.47 17.99
CA ILE A 22 -5.88 -3.26 17.29
C ILE A 22 -7.08 -3.27 18.24
N ASN A 23 -8.07 -2.46 17.90
CA ASN A 23 -9.40 -2.55 18.47
C ASN A 23 -10.13 -3.74 17.84
N LEU A 24 -10.62 -4.66 18.69
CA LEU A 24 -11.29 -5.89 18.27
C LEU A 24 -12.79 -5.70 17.98
N GLU A 25 -13.36 -4.53 18.30
CA GLU A 25 -14.79 -4.25 18.13
C GLU A 25 -15.08 -3.30 16.96
N SER A 26 -14.04 -2.76 16.33
CA SER A 26 -14.18 -1.88 15.15
C SER A 26 -12.96 -1.97 14.25
N ASP A 27 -13.14 -1.52 13.01
CA ASP A 27 -12.04 -1.45 12.05
C ASP A 27 -11.06 -0.33 12.40
N ASN A 28 -9.79 -0.59 12.15
CA ASN A 28 -8.70 0.29 12.48
C ASN A 28 -8.24 0.96 11.18
N LYS A 29 -8.43 2.28 11.04
CA LYS A 29 -8.09 3.07 9.83
C LYS A 29 -6.57 3.28 9.64
N LEU A 30 -5.85 2.17 9.70
CA LEU A 30 -4.43 2.01 9.45
C LEU A 30 -4.26 1.15 8.21
N PHE A 31 -3.17 1.38 7.48
CA PHE A 31 -2.91 0.78 6.19
C PHE A 31 -1.46 0.32 6.14
N VAL A 32 -1.20 -0.89 5.64
CA VAL A 32 0.16 -1.36 5.39
C VAL A 32 0.74 -0.60 4.20
N ASP A 33 1.91 0.02 4.39
CA ASP A 33 2.60 0.74 3.31
C ASP A 33 3.80 -0.08 2.82
N PRO A 34 3.81 -0.60 1.57
CA PRO A 34 4.95 -1.36 1.05
C PRO A 34 6.25 -0.55 1.04
N ARG A 35 6.17 0.78 1.06
CA ARG A 35 7.37 1.63 1.10
C ARG A 35 8.04 1.59 2.47
N LEU A 36 7.28 1.47 3.55
CA LEU A 36 7.82 1.28 4.91
C LEU A 36 8.50 -0.09 5.03
N ILE A 37 7.99 -1.09 4.30
CA ILE A 37 8.62 -2.40 4.17
C ILE A 37 9.97 -2.28 3.43
N ASP A 38 9.99 -1.60 2.28
CA ASP A 38 11.18 -1.51 1.43
C ASP A 38 12.35 -0.75 2.08
N ILE A 39 12.07 0.30 2.87
CA ILE A 39 13.14 1.09 3.52
C ILE A 39 13.65 0.46 4.83
N ASN A 40 12.97 -0.55 5.37
CA ASN A 40 13.28 -1.10 6.67
C ASN A 40 13.90 -2.51 6.55
N PRO A 41 15.19 -2.67 6.88
CA PRO A 41 15.90 -3.95 6.74
C PRO A 41 15.27 -5.13 7.49
N LEU A 42 14.51 -4.87 8.57
CA LEU A 42 13.82 -5.92 9.33
C LEU A 42 12.76 -6.65 8.49
N PHE A 43 12.22 -6.00 7.46
CA PHE A 43 11.16 -6.55 6.61
C PHE A 43 11.67 -7.00 5.23
N LYS A 44 12.96 -7.36 5.13
CA LYS A 44 13.56 -7.84 3.86
C LYS A 44 12.81 -9.01 3.24
N ASN A 45 12.32 -9.95 4.06
CA ASN A 45 11.52 -11.08 3.56
C ASN A 45 10.20 -10.61 2.92
N TYR A 46 9.55 -9.62 3.53
CA TYR A 46 8.31 -9.03 3.05
C TYR A 46 8.55 -8.31 1.72
N SER A 47 9.62 -7.52 1.62
CA SER A 47 10.03 -6.83 0.38
C SER A 47 10.37 -7.82 -0.74
N ASN A 48 11.03 -8.95 -0.41
CA ASN A 48 11.27 -10.04 -1.37
C ASN A 48 9.97 -10.66 -1.87
N SER A 49 9.01 -10.97 -0.97
CA SER A 49 7.68 -11.48 -1.32
C SER A 49 6.94 -10.53 -2.26
N ILE A 50 6.95 -9.22 -1.96
CA ILE A 50 6.37 -8.18 -2.83
C ILE A 50 7.04 -8.16 -4.20
N SER A 51 8.37 -8.19 -4.24
CA SER A 51 9.15 -8.16 -5.49
C SER A 51 8.90 -9.40 -6.35
N LEU A 52 8.85 -10.59 -5.76
CA LEU A 52 8.57 -11.84 -6.47
C LEU A 52 7.15 -11.85 -7.05
N PHE A 53 6.17 -11.37 -6.28
CA PHE A 53 4.80 -11.25 -6.78
C PHE A 53 4.72 -10.26 -7.94
N TRP A 54 5.37 -9.10 -7.80
CA TRP A 54 5.44 -8.07 -8.83
C TRP A 54 6.07 -8.59 -10.13
N CYS A 55 7.21 -9.29 -10.04
CA CYS A 55 7.85 -9.94 -11.17
C CYS A 55 6.92 -10.95 -11.86
N SER A 56 6.27 -11.82 -11.10
CA SER A 56 5.31 -12.80 -11.65
C SER A 56 4.15 -12.13 -12.39
N LEU A 57 3.65 -11.01 -11.85
CA LEU A 57 2.61 -10.22 -12.50
C LEU A 57 3.10 -9.60 -13.82
N LEU A 58 4.30 -9.01 -13.84
CA LEU A 58 4.91 -8.46 -15.07
C LEU A 58 5.23 -9.54 -16.13
N GLU A 59 5.59 -10.75 -15.72
CA GLU A 59 5.80 -11.88 -16.64
C GLU A 59 4.51 -12.28 -17.37
N THR A 60 3.34 -12.12 -16.73
CA THR A 60 2.06 -12.39 -17.40
C THR A 60 1.83 -11.49 -18.60
N ARG A 61 2.31 -10.24 -18.54
CA ARG A 61 2.31 -9.31 -19.68
C ARG A 61 3.24 -9.79 -20.78
N LYS A 62 4.50 -10.13 -20.44
CA LYS A 62 5.50 -10.60 -21.43
C LYS A 62 5.02 -11.85 -22.18
N SER A 63 4.40 -12.77 -21.46
CA SER A 63 3.84 -14.03 -22.01
C SER A 63 2.44 -13.87 -22.61
N LYS A 64 1.85 -12.66 -22.61
CA LYS A 64 0.46 -12.37 -23.03
C LYS A 64 -0.59 -13.29 -22.37
N SER A 65 -0.32 -13.73 -21.13
CA SER A 65 -1.16 -14.67 -20.40
C SER A 65 -2.19 -13.95 -19.53
N PHE A 66 -3.25 -13.45 -20.18
CA PHE A 66 -4.35 -12.75 -19.50
C PHE A 66 -4.97 -13.59 -18.38
N LYS A 67 -5.20 -14.89 -18.62
CA LYS A 67 -5.76 -15.82 -17.62
C LYS A 67 -4.89 -15.93 -16.37
N LYS A 68 -3.55 -15.97 -16.52
CA LYS A 68 -2.62 -16.00 -15.38
C LYS A 68 -2.67 -14.67 -14.62
N SER A 69 -2.70 -13.54 -15.33
CA SER A 69 -2.81 -12.21 -14.70
C SER A 69 -4.09 -12.07 -13.88
N GLU A 70 -5.21 -12.56 -14.41
CA GLU A 70 -6.50 -12.55 -13.73
C GLU A 70 -6.47 -13.45 -12.50
N TYR A 71 -5.91 -14.65 -12.63
CA TYR A 71 -5.76 -15.58 -11.51
C TYR A 71 -4.93 -14.99 -10.36
N LEU A 72 -3.78 -14.38 -10.66
CA LEU A 72 -2.92 -13.75 -9.65
C LEU A 72 -3.67 -12.66 -8.90
N LEU A 73 -4.30 -11.73 -9.63
CA LEU A 73 -5.02 -10.60 -9.05
C LEU A 73 -6.31 -11.02 -8.31
N LYS A 74 -6.94 -12.13 -8.70
CA LYS A 74 -8.16 -12.64 -8.04
C LYS A 74 -7.94 -13.12 -6.62
N GLY A 75 -6.72 -13.57 -6.29
CA GLY A 75 -6.40 -13.99 -4.92
C GLY A 75 -5.99 -12.84 -3.99
N LEU A 76 -5.82 -11.62 -4.50
CA LEU A 76 -5.60 -10.40 -3.70
C LEU A 76 -6.91 -9.91 -3.07
N LYS A 77 -7.52 -10.78 -2.26
CA LYS A 77 -8.72 -10.47 -1.47
C LYS A 77 -8.32 -9.67 -0.24
N GLU A 78 -9.20 -8.76 0.17
CA GLU A 78 -9.09 -7.99 1.42
C GLU A 78 -8.89 -8.93 2.63
N PRO A 79 -7.79 -8.79 3.39
CA PRO A 79 -7.45 -9.66 4.51
C PRO A 79 -8.13 -9.18 5.81
N LYS A 80 -9.38 -9.63 6.00
CA LYS A 80 -10.24 -9.25 7.13
C LYS A 80 -9.68 -9.63 8.50
N GLU A 81 -8.80 -10.62 8.54
CA GLU A 81 -8.14 -11.12 9.74
C GLU A 81 -7.25 -10.07 10.40
N THR A 82 -6.85 -9.03 9.67
CA THR A 82 -6.00 -7.94 10.18
C THR A 82 -6.78 -6.84 10.90
N MET A 83 -8.10 -6.76 10.66
CA MET A 83 -8.98 -5.70 11.18
C MET A 83 -8.52 -4.27 10.83
N LEU A 84 -7.71 -4.14 9.77
CA LEU A 84 -7.26 -2.86 9.23
C LEU A 84 -8.18 -2.37 8.10
N GLY A 85 -8.13 -1.06 7.82
CA GLY A 85 -8.85 -0.42 6.72
C GLY A 85 -10.23 0.13 7.07
N TYR A 86 -11.06 0.34 6.05
CA TYR A 86 -12.44 0.82 6.18
C TYR A 86 -13.38 -0.37 6.25
N GLY A 87 -13.46 -1.06 7.39
CA GLY A 87 -14.38 -2.18 7.43
C GLY A 87 -15.85 -1.76 7.31
N ASN A 88 -16.64 -2.80 7.03
CA ASN A 88 -17.70 -2.83 6.02
C ASN A 88 -17.20 -2.88 4.58
N GLY A 89 -16.61 -4.03 4.21
CA GLY A 89 -16.41 -4.50 2.84
C GLY A 89 -17.72 -4.67 2.04
N ARG A 90 -18.50 -3.60 1.89
CA ARG A 90 -19.66 -3.48 1.01
C ARG A 90 -19.26 -3.20 -0.45
N ASN A 91 -18.01 -3.47 -0.81
CA ASN A 91 -17.59 -3.48 -2.19
C ASN A 91 -18.05 -4.81 -2.80
N GLY A 92 -19.20 -4.80 -3.48
CA GLY A 92 -19.76 -6.00 -4.12
C GLY A 92 -18.75 -6.67 -5.07
N LYS A 93 -18.90 -8.00 -5.30
CA LYS A 93 -18.03 -8.80 -6.18
C LYS A 93 -17.76 -8.14 -7.54
N SER A 94 -18.76 -7.45 -8.09
CA SER A 94 -18.68 -6.70 -9.35
C SER A 94 -17.63 -5.57 -9.32
N ILE A 95 -17.50 -4.84 -8.21
CA ILE A 95 -16.52 -3.74 -8.08
C ILE A 95 -15.10 -4.30 -8.11
N ALA A 96 -14.84 -5.37 -7.34
CA ALA A 96 -13.53 -6.02 -7.32
C ALA A 96 -13.14 -6.57 -8.70
N GLU A 97 -14.11 -7.12 -9.45
CA GLU A 97 -13.89 -7.59 -10.82
C GLU A 97 -13.55 -6.47 -11.80
N ILE A 98 -14.32 -5.38 -11.79
CA ILE A 98 -14.06 -4.20 -12.63
C ILE A 98 -12.64 -3.67 -12.36
N LEU A 99 -12.25 -3.57 -11.09
CA LEU A 99 -10.93 -3.08 -10.71
C LEU A 99 -9.81 -4.00 -11.18
N ARG A 100 -9.97 -5.33 -11.05
CA ARG A 100 -8.99 -6.27 -11.61
C ARG A 100 -8.84 -6.09 -13.11
N ASN A 101 -9.95 -6.00 -13.85
CA ASN A 101 -9.91 -5.86 -15.30
C ASN A 101 -9.21 -4.55 -15.70
N LYS A 102 -9.46 -3.45 -14.97
CA LYS A 102 -8.76 -2.18 -15.15
C LYS A 102 -7.26 -2.28 -14.83
N LEU A 103 -6.90 -3.01 -13.77
CA LEU A 103 -5.51 -3.23 -13.40
C LEU A 103 -4.78 -4.05 -14.48
N ILE A 104 -5.38 -5.14 -14.96
CA ILE A 104 -4.83 -5.95 -16.05
C ILE A 104 -4.68 -5.10 -17.31
N TYR A 105 -5.73 -4.35 -17.69
CA TYR A 105 -5.66 -3.45 -18.83
C TYR A 105 -4.53 -2.44 -18.68
N SER A 106 -4.42 -1.78 -17.53
CA SER A 106 -3.39 -0.78 -17.24
C SER A 106 -1.99 -1.39 -17.36
N ILE A 107 -1.74 -2.54 -16.72
CA ILE A 107 -0.43 -3.22 -16.78
C ILE A 107 -0.06 -3.56 -18.23
N ASN A 108 -1.02 -3.96 -19.06
CA ASN A 108 -0.75 -4.37 -20.44
C ASN A 108 -0.64 -3.19 -21.44
N SER A 109 -1.30 -2.06 -21.18
CA SER A 109 -1.46 -0.96 -22.15
C SER A 109 -0.76 0.35 -21.77
N ASN A 110 -0.48 0.59 -20.48
CA ASN A 110 0.13 1.84 -20.05
C ASN A 110 1.64 1.84 -20.34
N GLU A 111 2.07 2.86 -21.07
CA GLU A 111 3.45 3.03 -21.56
C GLU A 111 4.49 3.00 -20.45
N ASN A 112 4.16 3.43 -19.22
CA ASN A 112 5.07 3.35 -18.08
C ASN A 112 5.47 1.89 -17.77
N PHE A 113 4.52 0.95 -17.81
CA PHE A 113 4.81 -0.48 -17.63
C PHE A 113 5.46 -1.09 -18.88
N ILE A 114 5.11 -0.59 -20.07
CA ILE A 114 5.65 -1.07 -21.34
C ILE A 114 7.15 -0.76 -21.44
N ASN A 115 7.52 0.47 -21.11
CA ASN A 115 8.88 1.00 -21.20
C ASN A 115 9.73 0.64 -19.98
N GLY A 116 9.20 -0.11 -19.01
CA GLY A 116 9.93 -0.51 -17.81
C GLY A 116 10.22 0.66 -16.85
N LEU A 117 9.41 1.71 -16.88
CA LEU A 117 9.53 2.90 -16.03
C LEU A 117 8.93 2.71 -14.62
N THR A 118 8.50 1.48 -14.30
CA THR A 118 7.97 1.08 -12.99
C THR A 118 8.86 0.00 -12.40
N LYS A 119 9.17 0.09 -11.11
CA LYS A 119 10.06 -0.80 -10.36
C LYS A 119 9.36 -1.65 -9.33
N SER A 120 8.27 -1.15 -8.73
CA SER A 120 7.65 -1.78 -7.56
C SER A 120 6.14 -1.84 -7.64
N LEU A 121 5.53 -2.68 -6.81
CA LEU A 121 4.08 -2.71 -6.61
C LEU A 121 3.53 -1.35 -6.15
N SER A 122 4.31 -0.59 -5.37
CA SER A 122 3.89 0.71 -4.84
C SER A 122 3.71 1.77 -5.93
N ASP A 123 4.30 1.57 -7.11
CA ASP A 123 4.19 2.49 -8.24
C ASP A 123 2.78 2.49 -8.86
N LEU A 124 2.01 1.42 -8.64
CA LEU A 124 0.62 1.33 -9.07
C LEU A 124 -0.23 2.50 -8.53
N GLU A 125 0.10 2.99 -7.33
CA GLU A 125 -0.58 4.14 -6.73
C GLU A 125 -0.40 5.42 -7.56
N PHE A 126 0.74 5.60 -8.24
CA PHE A 126 0.99 6.81 -9.03
C PHE A 126 0.36 6.75 -10.42
N PHE A 127 0.26 5.55 -11.00
CA PHE A 127 -0.06 5.39 -12.42
C PHE A 127 -1.41 4.74 -12.72
N ILE A 128 -2.16 4.28 -11.71
CA ILE A 128 -3.46 3.63 -11.93
C ILE A 128 -4.54 4.38 -11.17
N LYS A 129 -5.46 5.02 -11.90
CA LYS A 129 -6.52 5.91 -11.37
C LYS A 129 -7.26 5.34 -10.16
N ASP A 130 -7.62 4.07 -10.22
CA ASP A 130 -8.48 3.42 -9.22
C ASP A 130 -7.72 2.67 -8.12
N ILE A 131 -6.38 2.77 -8.07
CA ILE A 131 -5.55 2.24 -6.98
C ILE A 131 -5.21 3.38 -6.03
N SER A 132 -5.81 3.36 -4.85
CA SER A 132 -5.47 4.20 -3.72
C SER A 132 -4.52 3.47 -2.76
N SER A 133 -4.07 4.19 -1.73
CA SER A 133 -3.31 3.66 -0.60
C SER A 133 -3.98 2.45 0.08
N ASP A 134 -5.30 2.50 0.25
CA ASP A 134 -6.14 1.42 0.79
C ASP A 134 -5.99 0.12 0.00
N ARG A 135 -6.18 0.18 -1.33
CA ARG A 135 -6.03 -1.00 -2.18
C ARG A 135 -4.59 -1.51 -2.21
N LEU A 136 -3.62 -0.59 -2.23
CA LEU A 136 -2.22 -0.95 -2.16
C LEU A 136 -1.91 -1.68 -0.84
N SER A 137 -2.48 -1.23 0.27
CA SER A 137 -2.38 -1.89 1.58
C SER A 137 -2.99 -3.29 1.57
N ASP A 138 -4.20 -3.47 1.04
CA ASP A 138 -4.83 -4.79 0.94
C ASP A 138 -3.99 -5.76 0.10
N MET A 139 -3.54 -5.31 -1.08
CA MET A 139 -2.69 -6.11 -1.96
C MET A 139 -1.39 -6.47 -1.26
N THR A 140 -0.72 -5.50 -0.65
CA THR A 140 0.55 -5.70 0.07
C THR A 140 0.37 -6.70 1.19
N THR A 141 -0.62 -6.50 2.05
CA THR A 141 -0.94 -7.38 3.18
C THR A 141 -1.21 -8.81 2.72
N LYS A 142 -1.94 -8.99 1.62
CA LYS A 142 -2.25 -10.32 1.09
C LYS A 142 -1.03 -11.01 0.46
N ILE A 143 -0.11 -10.23 -0.13
CA ILE A 143 1.14 -10.74 -0.70
C ILE A 143 2.09 -11.21 0.41
N VAL A 144 2.22 -10.45 1.50
CA VAL A 144 3.12 -10.77 2.64
C VAL A 144 2.42 -11.57 3.74
N TYR A 145 1.26 -12.17 3.44
CA TYR A 145 0.38 -12.77 4.43
C TYR A 145 1.01 -13.95 5.18
N GLU A 146 1.85 -14.75 4.51
CA GLU A 146 2.60 -15.84 5.14
C GLU A 146 3.59 -15.29 6.20
N ASP A 147 4.34 -14.23 5.84
CA ASP A 147 5.26 -13.56 6.77
C ASP A 147 4.51 -12.96 7.99
N LEU A 148 3.31 -12.42 7.78
CA LEU A 148 2.46 -11.89 8.85
C LEU A 148 1.88 -12.97 9.78
N ILE A 149 1.54 -14.15 9.24
CA ILE A 149 1.11 -15.29 10.05
C ILE A 149 2.26 -15.74 10.96
N LEU A 150 3.48 -15.86 10.42
CA LEU A 150 4.66 -16.22 11.20
C LEU A 150 4.92 -15.19 12.31
N PHE A 151 4.92 -13.91 11.95
CA PHE A 151 5.04 -12.82 12.92
C PHE A 151 3.96 -12.90 14.03
N THR A 152 2.71 -13.17 13.65
CA THR A 152 1.59 -13.32 14.60
C THR A 152 1.83 -14.47 15.57
N GLN A 153 2.27 -15.62 15.07
CA GLN A 153 2.58 -16.81 15.87
C GLN A 153 3.72 -16.53 16.85
N GLU A 154 4.77 -15.85 16.41
CA GLU A 154 5.87 -15.42 17.29
C GLU A 154 5.38 -14.51 18.42
N GLN A 155 4.51 -13.54 18.13
CA GLN A 155 3.93 -12.68 19.17
C GLN A 155 3.04 -13.50 20.13
N CYS A 156 2.24 -14.43 19.62
CA CYS A 156 1.40 -15.27 20.46
C CYS A 156 2.24 -16.16 21.39
N VAL A 157 3.30 -16.78 20.88
CA VAL A 157 4.25 -17.55 21.70
C VAL A 157 4.89 -16.65 22.77
N ARG A 158 5.37 -15.46 22.39
CA ARG A 158 6.00 -14.51 23.30
C ARG A 158 5.10 -14.10 24.48
N TYR A 159 3.80 -13.99 24.22
CA TYR A 159 2.81 -13.53 25.19
C TYR A 159 1.93 -14.65 25.76
N ASN A 160 2.29 -15.92 25.52
CA ASN A 160 1.52 -17.10 25.96
C ASN A 160 0.03 -17.07 25.54
N ILE A 161 -0.24 -16.62 24.31
CA ILE A 161 -1.58 -16.57 23.74
C ILE A 161 -1.94 -17.90 23.08
N THR A 162 -3.06 -18.48 23.48
CA THR A 162 -3.60 -19.70 22.85
C THR A 162 -4.01 -19.44 21.40
N MET A 163 -3.59 -20.33 20.52
CA MET A 163 -3.92 -20.28 19.09
C MET A 163 -4.75 -21.50 18.68
N PHE A 164 -5.55 -21.32 17.63
CA PHE A 164 -6.43 -22.34 17.08
C PHE A 164 -6.17 -22.52 15.59
N TYR A 165 -6.48 -23.72 15.08
CA TYR A 165 -6.36 -23.98 13.66
C TYR A 165 -7.40 -23.18 12.86
N SER A 166 -6.93 -22.46 11.85
CA SER A 166 -7.75 -21.79 10.86
C SER A 166 -7.24 -22.09 9.45
N LEU A 167 -8.16 -22.19 8.49
CA LEU A 167 -7.82 -22.41 7.08
C LEU A 167 -7.58 -21.05 6.43
N GLN A 168 -6.36 -20.81 5.96
CA GLN A 168 -5.93 -19.54 5.39
C GLN A 168 -5.43 -19.73 3.97
N GLU A 169 -5.82 -18.81 3.08
CA GLU A 169 -5.32 -18.75 1.70
C GLU A 169 -4.10 -17.83 1.63
N TYR A 170 -3.01 -18.26 1.01
CA TYR A 170 -1.86 -17.40 0.77
C TYR A 170 -1.14 -17.76 -0.53
N PHE A 171 -0.22 -16.91 -0.95
CA PHE A 171 0.49 -17.06 -2.20
C PHE A 171 1.74 -17.94 -2.01
N ASP A 172 1.78 -19.08 -2.68
CA ASP A 172 2.96 -19.94 -2.73
C ASP A 172 3.94 -19.41 -3.77
N PHE A 173 5.01 -18.78 -3.30
CA PHE A 173 6.05 -18.21 -4.17
C PHE A 173 6.87 -19.25 -4.92
N ASN A 174 6.88 -20.52 -4.51
CA ASN A 174 7.61 -21.57 -5.23
C ASN A 174 6.85 -22.03 -6.49
N ASN A 175 5.53 -22.07 -6.40
CA ASN A 175 4.66 -22.54 -7.49
C ASN A 175 3.84 -21.43 -8.14
N PHE A 176 3.98 -20.18 -7.67
CA PHE A 176 3.23 -18.99 -8.09
C PHE A 176 1.71 -19.20 -8.12
N LYS A 177 1.17 -19.77 -7.04
CA LYS A 177 -0.26 -20.12 -6.94
C LYS A 177 -0.82 -19.83 -5.54
N TRP A 178 -2.11 -19.51 -5.49
CA TRP A 178 -2.86 -19.40 -4.25
C TRP A 178 -3.17 -20.79 -3.71
N ILE A 179 -2.82 -21.04 -2.44
CA ILE A 179 -3.06 -22.31 -1.75
C ILE A 179 -3.72 -22.09 -0.40
N ASN A 180 -4.51 -23.07 0.04
CA ASN A 180 -5.08 -23.09 1.38
C ASN A 180 -4.21 -23.95 2.29
N LYS A 181 -3.76 -23.43 3.44
CA LYS A 181 -3.13 -24.22 4.49
C LYS A 181 -3.82 -24.01 5.83
N ARG A 182 -3.74 -25.02 6.68
CA ARG A 182 -4.11 -24.91 8.09
C ARG A 182 -2.96 -24.29 8.86
N VAL A 183 -3.24 -23.20 9.57
CA VAL A 183 -2.27 -22.47 10.39
C VAL A 183 -2.85 -22.21 11.77
N LEU A 184 -2.00 -21.99 12.76
CA LEU A 184 -2.41 -21.59 14.11
C LEU A 184 -2.48 -20.07 14.19
N LEU A 185 -3.61 -19.52 14.64
CA LEU A 185 -3.80 -18.08 14.86
C LEU A 185 -4.59 -17.83 16.15
N PRO A 186 -4.40 -16.67 16.82
CA PRO A 186 -5.27 -16.24 17.92
C PRO A 186 -6.66 -15.93 17.37
N HIS A 187 -7.69 -16.21 18.16
CA HIS A 187 -9.09 -16.01 17.75
C HIS A 187 -9.81 -15.02 18.64
N TYR A 188 -10.66 -14.18 18.06
CA TYR A 188 -11.65 -13.38 18.76
C TYR A 188 -13.05 -13.68 18.19
N GLN A 189 -13.99 -14.07 19.06
CA GLN A 189 -15.35 -14.48 18.66
C GLN A 189 -15.37 -15.53 17.54
N GLY A 190 -14.44 -16.49 17.60
CA GLY A 190 -14.30 -17.57 16.61
C GLY A 190 -13.68 -17.15 15.27
N LYS A 191 -13.24 -15.89 15.11
CA LYS A 191 -12.56 -15.41 13.91
C LYS A 191 -11.05 -15.29 14.16
N PRO A 192 -10.20 -15.74 13.21
CA PRO A 192 -8.76 -15.61 13.33
C PRO A 192 -8.31 -14.15 13.22
N ILE A 193 -7.25 -13.81 13.95
CA ILE A 193 -6.59 -12.51 13.93
C ILE A 193 -5.17 -12.66 13.40
N VAL A 194 -4.76 -11.74 12.53
CA VAL A 194 -3.38 -11.58 12.06
C VAL A 194 -2.87 -10.22 12.53
N LEU A 195 -1.77 -10.22 13.28
CA LEU A 195 -1.14 -9.03 13.80
C LEU A 195 -0.23 -8.38 12.76
N ILE A 196 -0.21 -7.06 12.75
CA ILE A 196 0.63 -6.26 11.84
C ILE A 196 1.74 -5.57 12.63
N PRO A 197 3.02 -5.67 12.20
CA PRO A 197 4.11 -4.90 12.80
C PRO A 197 3.82 -3.40 12.76
N LYS A 198 4.01 -2.70 13.88
CA LYS A 198 3.67 -1.27 13.96
C LYS A 198 4.51 -0.37 13.04
N GLN A 199 5.69 -0.85 12.63
CA GLN A 199 6.64 -0.10 11.80
C GLN A 199 6.25 -0.04 10.32
N ILE A 200 5.29 -0.86 9.87
CA ILE A 200 4.88 -0.91 8.46
C ILE A 200 3.50 -0.31 8.22
N VAL A 201 2.85 0.22 9.25
CA VAL A 201 1.54 0.86 9.12
C VAL A 201 1.64 2.37 8.97
N ASN A 202 0.68 2.91 8.24
CA ASN A 202 0.51 4.33 8.03
C ASN A 202 -0.96 4.74 8.13
N SER A 203 -1.21 6.04 8.28
CA SER A 203 -2.58 6.59 8.29
C SER A 203 -3.04 6.89 6.87
N GLU A 204 -4.36 6.88 6.63
CA GLU A 204 -4.94 7.34 5.35
C GLU A 204 -4.36 8.69 4.92
N SER A 205 -4.32 9.65 5.85
CA SER A 205 -3.89 11.02 5.56
C SER A 205 -2.44 11.11 5.10
N LYS A 206 -1.55 10.28 5.67
CA LYS A 206 -0.14 10.22 5.29
C LYS A 206 0.01 9.50 3.95
N SER A 207 -0.65 8.36 3.77
CA SER A 207 -0.57 7.60 2.52
C SER A 207 -1.13 8.38 1.32
N ASN A 208 -2.25 9.10 1.48
CA ASN A 208 -2.85 9.89 0.40
C ASN A 208 -2.01 11.12 -0.03
N ARG A 209 -0.97 11.49 0.73
CA ARG A 209 -0.06 12.59 0.35
C ARG A 209 0.98 12.15 -0.67
N ASN A 210 1.22 10.86 -0.86
CA ASN A 210 2.30 10.33 -1.71
C ASN A 210 2.23 10.89 -3.14
N LEU A 211 1.06 10.81 -3.78
CA LEU A 211 0.86 11.34 -5.13
C LEU A 211 1.12 12.85 -5.21
N SER A 212 0.69 13.60 -4.19
CA SER A 212 0.89 15.05 -4.12
C SER A 212 2.36 15.43 -3.92
N ILE A 213 3.10 14.63 -3.15
CA ILE A 213 4.54 14.79 -2.96
C ILE A 213 5.26 14.52 -4.28
N PHE A 214 4.93 13.42 -4.98
CA PHE A 214 5.52 13.08 -6.27
C PHE A 214 5.26 14.17 -7.32
N TYR A 215 4.03 14.67 -7.40
CA TYR A 215 3.66 15.79 -8.26
C TYR A 215 4.47 17.06 -7.99
N ARG A 216 4.61 17.46 -6.73
CA ARG A 216 5.42 18.62 -6.37
C ARG A 216 6.90 18.42 -6.71
N TYR A 217 7.41 17.21 -6.54
CA TYR A 217 8.78 16.86 -6.91
C TYR A 217 8.98 16.98 -8.43
N ALA A 218 8.09 16.38 -9.22
CA ALA A 218 8.12 16.47 -10.68
C ALA A 218 8.15 17.92 -11.16
N ILE A 219 7.29 18.78 -10.59
CA ILE A 219 7.29 20.21 -10.92
C ILE A 219 8.64 20.86 -10.63
N LYS A 220 9.13 20.68 -9.40
CA LYS A 220 10.31 21.39 -8.91
C LYS A 220 11.60 20.95 -9.60
N MET A 221 11.73 19.67 -9.93
CA MET A 221 12.98 19.10 -10.40
C MET A 221 13.04 18.88 -11.90
N PHE A 222 11.89 18.81 -12.59
CA PHE A 222 11.83 18.53 -14.02
C PHE A 222 11.06 19.60 -14.77
N VAL A 223 9.77 19.78 -14.45
CA VAL A 223 8.86 20.59 -15.29
C VAL A 223 9.26 22.06 -15.37
N LEU A 224 9.71 22.67 -14.26
CA LEU A 224 10.15 24.07 -14.27
C LEU A 224 11.38 24.32 -15.17
N PHE A 225 12.17 23.29 -15.44
CA PHE A 225 13.35 23.36 -16.30
C PHE A 225 13.05 22.93 -17.75
N ASP A 226 11.80 22.62 -18.07
CA ASP A 226 11.37 22.20 -19.40
C ASP A 226 10.99 23.40 -20.26
N GLU A 227 11.85 23.75 -21.21
CA GLU A 227 11.65 24.92 -22.07
C GLU A 227 10.39 24.84 -22.92
N ASP A 228 9.96 23.65 -23.34
CA ASP A 228 8.76 23.49 -24.16
C ASP A 228 7.49 23.73 -23.35
N ILE A 229 7.43 23.23 -22.12
CA ILE A 229 6.33 23.53 -21.20
C ILE A 229 6.33 25.00 -20.81
N ASN A 230 7.50 25.59 -20.58
CA ASN A 230 7.62 26.99 -20.19
C ASN A 230 7.12 27.96 -21.28
N LYS A 231 7.14 27.56 -22.56
CA LYS A 231 6.54 28.36 -23.66
C LYS A 231 5.01 28.44 -23.59
N GLU A 232 4.35 27.51 -22.89
CA GLU A 232 2.89 27.46 -22.78
C GLU A 232 2.33 28.21 -21.56
N ILE A 233 3.18 28.81 -20.74
CA ILE A 233 2.80 29.38 -19.44
C ILE A 233 3.29 30.83 -19.33
N GLU A 234 2.38 31.72 -18.94
CA GLU A 234 2.74 33.07 -18.54
C GLU A 234 3.21 33.08 -17.07
N GLY A 235 4.48 33.44 -16.85
CA GLY A 235 5.07 33.47 -15.52
C GLY A 235 4.58 34.65 -14.69
N THR A 236 4.11 34.39 -13.47
CA THR A 236 3.61 35.44 -12.56
C THR A 236 4.66 35.94 -11.57
N GLY A 237 5.88 35.41 -11.64
CA GLY A 237 7.01 35.84 -10.82
C GLY A 237 7.63 37.15 -11.31
N LYS A 238 8.58 37.67 -10.51
CA LYS A 238 9.37 38.83 -10.90
C LYS A 238 10.08 38.57 -12.24
N ASP A 239 10.09 39.57 -13.11
CA ASP A 239 10.69 39.52 -14.45
C ASP A 239 10.09 38.41 -15.35
N GLY A 240 8.82 38.04 -15.12
CA GLY A 240 8.13 37.00 -15.89
C GLY A 240 8.57 35.58 -15.54
N LYS A 241 9.30 35.39 -14.42
CA LYS A 241 9.75 34.06 -13.99
C LYS A 241 8.56 33.15 -13.69
N ILE A 242 8.54 31.98 -14.31
CA ILE A 242 7.54 30.94 -14.06
C ILE A 242 7.77 30.32 -12.68
N LEU A 243 6.70 30.25 -11.89
CA LEU A 243 6.70 29.71 -10.54
C LEU A 243 5.95 28.37 -10.50
N ALA A 244 6.22 27.56 -9.48
CA ALA A 244 5.54 26.27 -9.30
C ALA A 244 4.00 26.40 -9.19
N LYS A 245 3.47 27.56 -8.79
CA LYS A 245 2.02 27.81 -8.75
C LYS A 245 1.43 27.97 -10.16
N ASP A 246 2.17 28.57 -11.08
CA ASP A 246 1.75 28.80 -12.47
C ASP A 246 1.66 27.46 -13.21
N ILE A 247 2.65 26.57 -12.97
CA ILE A 247 2.61 25.18 -13.46
C ILE A 247 1.38 24.44 -12.93
N LYS A 248 1.04 24.61 -11.65
CA LYS A 248 -0.10 23.90 -11.03
C LYS A 248 -1.45 24.36 -11.56
N GLU A 249 -1.57 25.64 -11.86
CA GLU A 249 -2.78 26.21 -12.45
C GLU A 249 -3.01 25.68 -13.86
N ARG A 250 -1.94 25.62 -14.67
CA ARG A 250 -2.00 25.09 -16.04
C ARG A 250 -2.15 23.56 -16.09
N PHE A 251 -1.42 22.85 -15.24
CA PHE A 251 -1.33 21.39 -15.22
C PHE A 251 -1.76 20.83 -13.86
N PRO A 252 -3.07 20.80 -13.56
CA PRO A 252 -3.58 20.33 -12.28
C PRO A 252 -3.26 18.85 -12.05
N LEU A 253 -3.05 18.49 -10.78
CA LEU A 253 -2.67 17.14 -10.37
C LEU A 253 -3.70 16.10 -10.82
N THR A 254 -3.30 15.24 -11.75
CA THR A 254 -4.00 14.02 -12.15
C THR A 254 -3.01 12.88 -12.35
N LYS A 255 -3.44 11.62 -12.18
CA LYS A 255 -2.56 10.48 -12.46
C LYS A 255 -2.17 10.39 -13.94
N ASP A 256 -3.05 10.78 -14.85
CA ASP A 256 -2.77 10.83 -16.29
C ASP A 256 -1.64 11.83 -16.60
N LEU A 257 -1.63 12.99 -15.93
CA LEU A 257 -0.53 13.95 -16.03
C LEU A 257 0.78 13.37 -15.51
N ILE A 258 0.75 12.72 -14.34
CA ILE A 258 1.95 12.09 -13.76
C ILE A 258 2.49 10.98 -14.67
N MET A 259 1.62 10.18 -15.27
CA MET A 259 2.01 9.19 -16.28
C MET A 259 2.71 9.83 -17.47
N LYS A 260 2.15 10.91 -18.03
CA LYS A 260 2.74 11.65 -19.16
C LYS A 260 4.10 12.23 -18.80
N TRP A 261 4.23 12.84 -17.62
CA TRP A 261 5.51 13.38 -17.16
C TRP A 261 6.53 12.28 -16.92
N ASN A 262 6.16 11.14 -16.38
CA ASN A 262 7.10 10.03 -16.16
C ASN A 262 7.57 9.41 -17.48
N ILE A 263 6.75 9.43 -18.53
CA ILE A 263 7.16 9.05 -19.90
C ILE A 263 8.09 10.11 -20.50
N LYS A 264 7.74 11.40 -20.37
CA LYS A 264 8.55 12.52 -20.89
C LYS A 264 9.91 12.63 -20.18
N TYR A 265 9.97 12.30 -18.90
CA TYR A 265 11.16 12.34 -18.06
C TYR A 265 11.45 10.93 -17.49
N PRO A 266 12.14 10.05 -18.23
CA PRO A 266 12.30 8.64 -17.85
C PRO A 266 12.99 8.39 -16.49
N THR A 267 13.77 9.35 -15.98
CA THR A 267 14.43 9.23 -14.67
C THR A 267 13.57 9.73 -13.51
N LEU A 268 12.43 10.39 -13.77
CA LEU A 268 11.62 11.10 -12.77
C LEU A 268 11.24 10.22 -11.57
N LEU A 269 10.65 9.05 -11.81
CA LEU A 269 10.26 8.14 -10.73
C LEU A 269 11.48 7.63 -9.95
N ILE A 270 12.56 7.30 -10.66
CA ILE A 270 13.77 6.74 -10.05
C ILE A 270 14.44 7.78 -9.15
N ASP A 271 14.57 9.00 -9.63
CA ASP A 271 15.18 10.11 -8.89
C ASP A 271 14.29 10.49 -7.69
N PHE A 272 12.97 10.49 -7.88
CA PHE A 272 12.01 10.69 -6.79
C PHE A 272 12.20 9.66 -5.68
N GLN A 273 12.20 8.37 -6.02
CA GLN A 273 12.31 7.28 -5.05
C GLN A 273 13.65 7.27 -4.34
N SER A 274 14.75 7.53 -5.07
CA SER A 274 16.11 7.40 -4.54
C SER A 274 16.54 8.61 -3.69
N ASN A 275 16.19 9.82 -4.14
CA ASN A 275 16.79 11.05 -3.60
C ASN A 275 15.84 11.91 -2.77
N TYR A 276 14.53 11.66 -2.86
CA TYR A 276 13.54 12.54 -2.26
C TYR A 276 12.61 11.80 -1.31
N PHE A 277 12.12 10.63 -1.70
CA PHE A 277 10.97 10.02 -1.05
C PHE A 277 11.29 9.37 0.30
N SER A 278 12.49 8.83 0.48
CA SER A 278 12.95 8.24 1.75
C SER A 278 12.87 9.22 2.92
N SER A 279 13.05 10.52 2.68
CA SER A 279 12.97 11.57 3.71
C SER A 279 11.52 11.91 4.12
N TYR A 280 10.51 11.51 3.34
CA TYR A 280 9.10 11.80 3.59
C TYR A 280 8.30 10.60 4.09
N ILE A 281 8.84 9.38 3.96
CA ILE A 281 8.22 8.17 4.45
C ILE A 281 8.69 7.92 5.87
N ASN A 282 7.77 8.03 6.82
CA ASN A 282 8.00 7.70 8.21
C ASN A 282 6.84 6.85 8.70
N CYS A 283 7.13 5.85 9.54
CA CYS A 283 6.09 5.10 10.23
C CYS A 283 5.33 6.02 11.20
N LEU A 284 4.17 5.56 11.65
CA LEU A 284 3.44 6.25 12.71
C LEU A 284 4.19 6.10 14.03
N SER A 285 4.17 7.17 14.82
CA SER A 285 4.49 7.09 16.25
C SER A 285 3.43 6.26 16.99
N ASP A 286 3.80 5.70 18.13
CA ASP A 286 2.87 4.95 18.96
C ASP A 286 1.66 5.79 19.40
N SER A 287 1.86 7.09 19.67
CA SER A 287 0.76 8.02 19.97
C SER A 287 -0.20 8.22 18.80
N GLU A 288 0.31 8.32 17.56
CA GLU A 288 -0.55 8.42 16.37
C GLU A 288 -1.35 7.13 16.14
N ILE A 289 -0.72 5.96 16.39
CA ILE A 289 -1.40 4.67 16.31
C ILE A 289 -2.54 4.61 17.33
N VAL A 290 -2.28 4.96 18.59
CA VAL A 290 -3.29 5.00 19.65
C VAL A 290 -4.41 5.95 19.30
N GLU A 291 -4.12 7.15 18.80
CA GLU A 291 -5.14 8.12 18.40
C GLU A 291 -6.08 7.54 17.33
N ILE A 292 -5.54 6.83 16.34
CA ILE A 292 -6.32 6.25 15.24
C ILE A 292 -7.14 5.04 15.72
N VAL A 293 -6.54 4.13 16.48
CA VAL A 293 -7.18 2.91 16.99
C VAL A 293 -8.29 3.23 17.99
N CYS A 294 -8.04 4.20 18.87
CA CYS A 294 -8.96 4.57 19.94
C CYS A 294 -9.97 5.66 19.54
N ARG A 295 -9.92 6.16 18.30
CA ARG A 295 -10.86 7.18 17.82
C ARG A 295 -12.28 6.61 17.85
N LYS A 296 -13.10 7.11 18.78
CA LYS A 296 -14.54 6.85 18.75
C LYS A 296 -15.09 7.37 17.42
N LYS A 297 -16.03 6.66 16.80
CA LYS A 297 -16.86 7.17 15.70
C LYS A 297 -17.71 8.34 16.21
N HIS A 298 -17.10 9.50 16.40
CA HIS A 298 -17.79 10.77 16.17
C HIS A 298 -17.57 11.10 14.69
N ASP A 299 -18.61 11.60 14.03
CA ASP A 299 -18.72 11.85 12.58
C ASP A 299 -19.40 10.72 11.78
N ALA A 300 -20.64 10.43 12.19
CA ALA A 300 -21.70 10.03 11.26
C ALA A 300 -23.01 10.69 11.74
N ALA A 301 -23.11 12.00 11.51
CA ALA A 301 -24.37 12.73 11.42
C ALA A 301 -24.50 13.21 9.98
#